data_AF-A0A961VYN3-F1
#
_entry.id   AF-A0A961VYN3-F1
#
_cell.length_a   1.000
_cell.length_b   1.000
_cell.length_c   1.000
_cell.angle_alpha   90.00
_cell.angle_beta   90.00
_cell.angle_gamma   90.00
#
_symmetry.space_group_name_H-M   'P 1'
#
loop_
_entity.id
_entity.type
_entity.pdbx_description
1 polymer ?
#
loop_
_entity_poly.entity_id
_entity_poly.type
_entity_poly.pdbx_seq_one_letter_code
_entity_poly.pdbx_strand_id
1 'polypeptide(L)'
;MILANALTHLRPNQSLRAFSARVGVDRRSLAALEAGNGTLETVNRVAAALDLYLFPHPRYLRNKRRHLGLGLRSMPVDKRTLQALESTGSARVESYEAVCAALDERPELRPVTVPWYTPKPLLDAMLTGLGIDQFDLDPASPAPPTVPTAAYYTEQDGGLWLPWEGRTVYCNPPYSEMIPWTLKALAEVATGRAERLLFLIPYRPETRTHRWLLEADSRFLILDKRVTFGGRKYHLDSASALVCFGLTDTEFRSLAATLPPCHELSMSRVTTMDQEAVI
;
A
#
# COMPACT_ATOMS: atom_id res chain seq x y z
N MET A 1 8.23 3.56 24.32
CA MET A 1 8.98 2.29 24.27
C MET A 1 8.13 1.16 23.70
N ILE A 2 7.56 1.35 22.51
CA ILE A 2 6.77 0.32 21.83
C ILE A 2 7.70 -0.78 21.30
N LEU A 3 8.80 -0.40 20.64
CA LEU A 3 9.75 -1.33 20.03
C LEU A 3 10.59 -2.09 21.06
N ALA A 4 10.98 -1.44 22.17
CA ALA A 4 11.71 -2.13 23.25
C ALA A 4 10.87 -3.24 23.88
N ASN A 5 9.57 -3.00 24.07
CA ASN A 5 8.64 -4.01 24.54
C ASN A 5 8.48 -5.14 23.51
N ALA A 6 8.30 -4.80 22.23
CA ALA A 6 8.18 -5.80 21.16
C ALA A 6 9.39 -6.75 21.12
N LEU A 7 10.60 -6.22 21.29
CA LEU A 7 11.84 -7.02 21.28
C LEU A 7 11.97 -7.96 22.47
N THR A 8 11.48 -7.56 23.64
CA THR A 8 11.44 -8.44 24.82
C THR A 8 10.59 -9.68 24.54
N HIS A 9 9.51 -9.53 23.78
CA HIS A 9 8.65 -10.63 23.37
C HIS A 9 9.25 -11.51 22.25
N LEU A 10 10.27 -11.04 21.53
CA LEU A 10 10.92 -11.80 20.44
C LEU A 10 11.92 -12.86 20.93
N ARG A 11 12.23 -12.91 22.23
CA ARG A 11 13.12 -13.91 22.84
C ARG A 11 12.51 -14.64 24.05
N PRO A 12 11.31 -15.25 23.91
CA PRO A 12 10.64 -15.88 25.05
C PRO A 12 11.53 -17.00 25.63
N ASN A 13 11.78 -16.93 26.93
CA ASN A 13 12.59 -17.90 27.69
C ASN A 13 14.05 -18.08 27.22
N GLN A 14 14.59 -17.15 26.40
CA GLN A 14 15.99 -17.17 25.97
C GLN A 14 16.84 -16.17 26.77
N SER A 15 18.03 -16.60 27.20
CA SER A 15 19.02 -15.66 27.77
C SER A 15 19.50 -14.67 26.70
N LEU A 16 19.96 -13.49 27.13
CA LEU A 16 20.49 -12.47 26.20
C LEU A 16 21.70 -13.00 25.41
N ARG A 17 22.48 -13.92 25.99
CA ARG A 17 23.60 -14.60 25.31
C ARG A 17 23.11 -15.50 24.18
N ALA A 18 22.09 -16.32 24.44
CA ALA A 18 21.51 -17.21 23.44
C ALA A 18 20.84 -16.42 22.31
N PHE A 19 20.11 -15.35 22.65
CA PHE A 19 19.46 -14.49 21.68
C PHE A 19 20.49 -13.75 20.81
N SER A 20 21.54 -13.19 21.41
CA SER A 20 22.67 -12.56 20.72
C SER A 20 23.30 -13.48 19.68
N ALA A 21 23.55 -14.74 20.03
CA ALA A 21 24.09 -15.74 19.10
C ALA A 21 23.13 -16.04 17.94
N ARG A 22 21.82 -16.10 18.21
CA ARG A 22 20.79 -16.34 17.19
C ARG A 22 20.69 -15.21 16.16
N VAL A 23 20.68 -13.96 16.61
CA VAL A 23 20.44 -12.79 15.74
C VAL A 23 21.71 -12.12 15.22
N GLY A 24 22.90 -12.55 15.67
CA GLY A 24 24.17 -11.99 15.22
C GLY A 24 24.37 -10.52 15.64
N VAL A 25 23.76 -10.10 16.75
CA VAL A 25 23.92 -8.76 17.34
C VAL A 25 24.54 -8.90 18.72
N ASP A 26 25.50 -8.06 19.07
CA ASP A 26 26.21 -8.16 20.33
C ASP A 26 25.29 -7.87 21.53
N ARG A 27 25.63 -8.48 22.68
CA ARG A 27 24.82 -8.39 23.90
C ARG A 27 24.66 -6.96 24.42
N ARG A 28 25.64 -6.08 24.23
CA ARG A 28 25.58 -4.72 24.75
C ARG A 28 24.56 -3.91 23.95
N SER A 29 24.57 -4.05 22.63
CA SER A 29 23.58 -3.44 21.74
C SER A 29 22.17 -3.94 22.02
N LEU A 30 22.00 -5.26 22.23
CA LEU A 30 20.69 -5.82 22.59
C LEU A 30 20.21 -5.34 23.97
N ALA A 31 21.07 -5.30 24.98
CA ALA A 31 20.72 -4.77 26.30
C ALA A 31 20.33 -3.28 26.24
N ALA A 32 21.09 -2.48 25.49
CA ALA A 32 20.77 -1.06 25.29
C ALA A 32 19.41 -0.88 24.61
N LEU A 33 19.10 -1.73 23.62
CA LEU A 33 17.85 -1.71 22.90
C LEU A 33 16.65 -2.09 23.79
N GLU A 34 16.77 -3.13 24.62
CA GLU A 34 15.74 -3.51 25.61
C GLU A 34 15.54 -2.44 26.69
N ALA A 35 16.60 -1.71 27.05
CA ALA A 35 16.53 -0.59 27.97
C ALA A 35 16.04 0.73 27.32
N GLY A 36 15.57 0.71 26.08
CA GLY A 36 15.06 1.89 25.36
C GLY A 36 16.12 2.82 24.77
N ASN A 37 17.40 2.49 24.91
CA ASN A 37 18.54 3.31 24.48
C ASN A 37 19.14 2.89 23.13
N GLY A 38 18.45 2.01 22.39
CA GLY A 38 18.94 1.44 21.13
C GLY A 38 18.84 2.37 19.92
N THR A 39 19.34 1.87 18.78
CA THR A 39 19.30 2.54 17.48
C THR A 39 18.42 1.77 16.50
N LEU A 40 17.92 2.45 15.47
CA LEU A 40 17.19 1.80 14.38
C LEU A 40 18.06 0.79 13.62
N GLU A 41 19.37 1.02 13.52
CA GLU A 41 20.29 0.06 12.91
C GLU A 41 20.27 -1.28 13.67
N THR A 42 20.32 -1.23 15.00
CA THR A 42 20.21 -2.43 15.84
C THR A 42 18.85 -3.11 15.67
N VAL A 43 17.76 -2.33 15.65
CA VAL A 43 16.39 -2.87 15.41
C VAL A 43 16.33 -3.59 14.07
N ASN A 44 16.80 -2.96 12.99
CA ASN A 44 16.75 -3.53 11.65
C ASN A 44 17.58 -4.81 11.54
N ARG A 45 18.76 -4.87 12.19
CA ARG A 45 19.57 -6.09 12.24
C ARG A 45 18.86 -7.23 12.96
N VAL A 46 18.25 -6.95 14.12
CA VAL A 46 17.47 -7.95 14.86
C VAL A 46 16.25 -8.40 14.06
N ALA A 47 15.52 -7.47 13.44
CA ALA A 47 14.34 -7.77 12.63
C ALA A 47 14.71 -8.66 11.44
N ALA A 48 15.75 -8.28 10.68
CA ALA A 48 16.22 -9.05 9.53
C ALA A 48 16.64 -10.47 9.90
N ALA A 49 17.31 -10.67 11.05
CA ALA A 49 17.70 -12.00 11.52
C ALA A 49 16.51 -12.88 11.97
N LEU A 50 15.31 -12.31 12.04
CA LEU A 50 14.08 -12.97 12.45
C LEU A 50 13.02 -13.00 11.34
N ASP A 51 13.39 -12.67 10.10
CA ASP A 51 12.46 -12.52 8.97
C ASP A 51 11.33 -11.51 9.24
N LEU A 52 11.67 -10.44 9.97
CA LEU A 52 10.82 -9.30 10.28
C LEU A 52 11.38 -8.02 9.64
N TYR A 53 10.54 -7.01 9.52
CA TYR A 53 10.96 -5.65 9.16
C TYR A 53 10.25 -4.60 10.01
N LEU A 54 10.86 -3.43 10.15
CA LEU A 54 10.29 -2.30 10.86
C LEU A 54 9.31 -1.54 9.96
N PHE A 55 8.08 -1.39 10.44
CA PHE A 55 7.06 -0.51 9.85
C PHE A 55 6.62 0.55 10.86
N PRO A 56 6.36 1.80 10.45
CA PRO A 56 6.62 2.34 9.12
C PRO A 56 8.10 2.61 8.87
N HIS A 57 8.53 2.44 7.61
CA HIS A 57 9.88 2.76 7.19
C HIS A 57 10.16 4.28 7.27
N PRO A 58 11.39 4.75 7.53
CA PRO A 58 11.69 6.19 7.62
C PRO A 58 11.30 7.01 6.36
N ARG A 59 11.37 6.39 5.17
CA ARG A 59 10.91 7.00 3.92
C ARG A 59 9.39 7.22 3.87
N TYR A 60 8.61 6.29 4.42
CA TYR A 60 7.16 6.45 4.59
C TYR A 60 6.87 7.66 5.49
N LEU A 61 7.57 7.76 6.63
CA LEU A 61 7.38 8.87 7.58
C LEU A 61 7.71 10.22 6.94
N ARG A 62 8.82 10.28 6.18
CA ARG A 62 9.19 11.46 5.40
C ARG A 62 8.07 11.87 4.42
N ASN A 63 7.54 10.91 3.67
CA ASN A 63 6.54 11.17 2.65
C ASN A 63 5.21 11.61 3.29
N LYS A 64 4.76 10.93 4.36
CA LYS A 64 3.59 11.35 5.16
C LYS A 64 3.76 12.75 5.73
N ARG A 65 4.91 13.07 6.35
CA ARG A 65 5.19 14.41 6.89
C ARG A 65 5.09 15.48 5.81
N ARG A 66 5.70 15.25 4.64
CA ARG A 66 5.66 16.19 3.51
C ARG A 66 4.26 16.35 2.95
N HIS A 67 3.50 15.26 2.84
CA HIS A 67 2.10 15.27 2.42
C HIS A 67 1.24 16.14 3.33
N LEU A 68 1.49 16.08 4.64
CA LEU A 68 0.81 16.91 5.65
C LEU A 68 1.32 18.36 5.69
N GLY A 69 2.25 18.77 4.82
CA GLY A 69 2.83 20.12 4.80
C GLY A 69 3.69 20.47 6.02
N LEU A 70 4.06 19.48 6.82
CA LEU A 70 4.80 19.69 8.07
C LEU A 70 6.29 19.92 7.77
N GLY A 71 6.84 21.02 8.27
CA GLY A 71 8.27 21.35 8.13
C GLY A 71 9.17 20.51 9.03
N LEU A 72 10.49 20.63 8.87
CA LEU A 72 11.43 19.90 9.73
C LEU A 72 11.37 20.33 11.21
N ARG A 73 11.04 21.61 11.46
CA ARG A 73 10.99 22.19 12.82
C ARG A 73 9.67 21.91 13.56
N SER A 74 8.66 21.39 12.89
CA SER A 74 7.38 21.04 13.51
C SER A 74 7.37 19.64 14.13
N MET A 75 8.46 18.89 13.98
CA MET A 75 8.59 17.54 14.53
C MET A 75 9.19 17.57 15.94
N PRO A 76 8.91 16.56 16.79
CA PRO A 76 9.34 16.54 18.19
C PRO A 76 10.81 16.12 18.37
N VAL A 77 11.64 16.35 17.36
CA VAL A 77 13.07 16.03 17.35
C VAL A 77 13.82 17.17 16.67
N ASP A 78 15.11 17.31 16.95
CA ASP A 78 15.90 18.35 16.29
C ASP A 78 16.03 18.08 14.77
N LYS A 79 16.26 19.17 14.01
CA LYS A 79 16.35 19.12 12.55
C LYS A 79 17.37 18.11 12.04
N ARG A 80 18.53 17.99 12.70
CA ARG A 80 19.63 17.11 12.24
C ARG A 80 19.24 15.65 12.44
N THR A 81 18.64 15.33 13.58
CA THR A 81 18.11 13.99 13.87
C THR A 81 17.01 13.61 12.89
N LEU A 82 16.05 14.49 12.61
CA LEU A 82 15.01 14.22 11.61
C LEU A 82 15.60 14.00 10.22
N GLN A 83 16.56 14.83 9.80
CA GLN A 83 17.22 14.67 8.51
C GLN A 83 17.95 13.33 8.41
N ALA A 84 18.71 12.93 9.44
CA ALA A 84 19.39 11.64 9.48
C ALA A 84 18.41 10.47 9.39
N LEU A 85 17.32 10.53 10.16
CA LEU A 85 16.24 9.53 10.09
C LEU A 85 15.68 9.42 8.67
N GLU A 86 15.33 10.54 8.05
CA GLU A 86 14.68 10.58 6.74
C GLU A 86 15.59 10.25 5.55
N SER A 87 16.90 10.49 5.67
CA SER A 87 17.86 10.29 4.58
C SER A 87 18.57 8.95 4.64
N THR A 88 18.99 8.51 5.83
CA THR A 88 19.79 7.29 6.01
C THR A 88 19.11 6.24 6.86
N GLY A 89 17.93 6.53 7.42
CA GLY A 89 17.26 5.65 8.38
C GLY A 89 17.97 5.57 9.73
N SER A 90 18.94 6.47 9.99
CA SER A 90 19.74 6.46 11.22
C SER A 90 19.12 7.36 12.27
N ALA A 91 18.67 6.76 13.37
CA ALA A 91 18.16 7.46 14.54
C ALA A 91 18.22 6.59 15.80
N ARG A 92 18.10 7.23 16.97
CA ARG A 92 17.71 6.54 18.20
C ARG A 92 16.27 6.05 18.07
N VAL A 93 15.96 4.92 18.71
CA VAL A 93 14.59 4.38 18.75
C VAL A 93 13.61 5.40 19.32
N GLU A 94 13.99 6.09 20.39
CA GLU A 94 13.17 7.15 21.01
C GLU A 94 12.81 8.26 20.02
N SER A 95 13.79 8.78 19.27
CA SER A 95 13.55 9.82 18.27
C SER A 95 12.62 9.35 17.15
N TYR A 96 12.78 8.10 16.71
CA TYR A 96 11.89 7.49 15.72
C TYR A 96 10.47 7.33 16.27
N GLU A 97 10.29 6.79 17.47
CA GLU A 97 8.97 6.64 18.10
C GLU A 97 8.28 7.99 18.30
N ALA A 98 9.03 9.05 18.65
CA ALA A 98 8.50 10.40 18.76
C ALA A 98 8.00 10.93 17.41
N VAL A 99 8.74 10.70 16.31
CA VAL A 99 8.31 11.08 14.96
C VAL A 99 7.09 10.27 14.52
N CYS A 100 7.04 8.96 14.79
CA CYS A 100 5.85 8.14 14.53
C CYS A 100 4.62 8.69 15.25
N ALA A 101 4.74 8.96 16.56
CA ALA A 101 3.63 9.49 17.36
C ALA A 101 3.13 10.84 16.84
N ALA A 102 4.04 11.75 16.46
CA ALA A 102 3.67 13.04 15.88
C ALA A 102 2.99 12.95 14.51
N LEU A 103 3.16 11.83 13.79
CA LEU A 103 2.51 11.56 12.51
C LEU A 103 1.32 10.61 12.65
N ASP A 104 0.84 10.34 13.88
CA ASP A 104 -0.23 9.38 14.16
C ASP A 104 0.06 8.00 13.53
N GLU A 105 1.29 7.52 13.73
CA GLU A 105 1.76 6.22 13.29
C GLU A 105 2.19 5.38 14.48
N ARG A 106 1.90 4.08 14.43
CA ARG A 106 2.31 3.13 15.44
C ARG A 106 3.42 2.23 14.90
N PRO A 107 4.64 2.30 15.45
CA PRO A 107 5.72 1.46 14.98
C PRO A 107 5.54 0.01 15.42
N GLU A 108 5.88 -0.92 14.53
CA GLU A 108 5.77 -2.35 14.75
C GLU A 108 6.79 -3.15 13.92
N LEU A 109 7.06 -4.37 14.35
CA LEU A 109 7.84 -5.34 13.58
C LEU A 109 6.87 -6.29 12.89
N ARG A 110 6.84 -6.25 11.56
CA ARG A 110 5.95 -7.06 10.72
C ARG A 110 6.69 -8.26 10.14
N PRO A 111 6.03 -9.41 9.98
CA PRO A 111 6.60 -10.53 9.27
C PRO A 111 6.76 -10.21 7.79
N VAL A 112 7.84 -10.68 7.17
CA VAL A 112 7.98 -10.66 5.71
C VAL A 112 6.96 -11.65 5.13
N THR A 113 5.86 -11.14 4.58
CA THR A 113 4.83 -11.96 3.93
C THR A 113 4.93 -11.90 2.42
N VAL A 114 4.54 -12.98 1.74
CA VAL A 114 4.38 -12.98 0.28
C VAL A 114 3.20 -12.08 -0.10
N PRO A 115 3.42 -10.97 -0.82
CA PRO A 115 2.36 -10.04 -1.20
C PRO A 115 1.48 -10.63 -2.29
N TRP A 116 0.30 -10.04 -2.48
CA TRP A 116 -0.70 -10.47 -3.46
C TRP A 116 -0.31 -9.98 -4.86
N TYR A 117 0.64 -10.66 -5.51
CA TYR A 117 1.09 -10.28 -6.85
C TYR A 117 0.00 -10.46 -7.90
N THR A 118 -0.25 -9.42 -8.71
CA THR A 118 -1.11 -9.54 -9.88
C THR A 118 -0.50 -10.56 -10.85
N PRO A 119 -1.27 -11.57 -11.30
CA PRO A 119 -0.74 -12.58 -12.22
C PRO A 119 -0.28 -11.97 -13.54
N LYS A 120 0.89 -12.39 -14.03
CA LYS A 120 1.43 -11.91 -15.31
C LYS A 120 0.43 -12.02 -16.47
N PRO A 121 -0.31 -13.13 -16.66
CA PRO A 121 -1.30 -13.21 -17.75
C PRO A 121 -2.41 -12.15 -17.66
N LEU A 122 -2.78 -11.75 -16.43
CA LEU A 122 -3.77 -10.71 -16.23
C LEU A 122 -3.21 -9.33 -16.58
N LEU A 123 -1.95 -9.05 -16.21
CA LEU A 123 -1.25 -7.82 -16.60
C LEU A 123 -1.07 -7.74 -18.12
N ASP A 124 -0.61 -8.82 -18.76
CA ASP A 124 -0.41 -8.89 -20.21
C ASP A 124 -1.72 -8.64 -20.97
N ALA A 125 -2.84 -9.19 -20.48
CA ALA A 125 -4.17 -8.95 -21.03
C ALA A 125 -4.59 -7.48 -20.90
N MET A 126 -4.34 -6.84 -19.75
CA MET A 126 -4.63 -5.41 -19.54
C MET A 126 -3.81 -4.53 -20.50
N LEU A 127 -2.50 -4.78 -20.59
CA LEU A 127 -1.59 -4.04 -21.47
C LEU A 127 -2.01 -4.18 -22.95
N THR A 128 -2.31 -5.41 -23.39
CA THR A 128 -2.81 -5.68 -24.74
C THR A 128 -4.12 -4.96 -25.02
N GLY A 129 -5.09 -5.02 -24.10
CA GLY A 129 -6.40 -4.41 -24.27
C GLY A 129 -6.36 -2.88 -24.31
N LEU A 130 -5.41 -2.27 -23.60
CA LEU A 130 -5.15 -0.84 -23.61
C LEU A 130 -4.24 -0.40 -24.77
N GLY A 131 -3.55 -1.32 -25.44
CA GLY A 131 -2.59 -1.02 -26.50
C GLY A 131 -1.36 -0.27 -25.99
N ILE A 132 -0.86 -0.61 -24.80
CA ILE A 132 0.31 0.02 -24.16
C ILE A 132 1.33 -1.05 -23.75
N ASP A 133 2.62 -0.68 -23.71
CA ASP A 133 3.69 -1.61 -23.33
C ASP A 133 3.91 -1.68 -21.80
N GLN A 134 3.56 -0.61 -21.09
CA GLN A 134 3.67 -0.52 -19.62
C GLN A 134 2.71 0.54 -19.08
N PHE A 135 2.41 0.47 -17.79
CA PHE A 135 1.74 1.54 -17.05
C PHE A 135 2.70 2.68 -16.72
N ASP A 136 2.18 3.85 -16.36
CA ASP A 136 3.02 4.95 -15.89
C ASP A 136 3.42 4.77 -14.42
N LEU A 137 2.47 4.29 -13.59
CA LEU A 137 2.66 4.16 -12.15
C LEU A 137 1.94 2.93 -11.56
N ASP A 138 2.64 2.24 -10.65
CA ASP A 138 2.08 1.32 -9.65
C ASP A 138 2.29 1.87 -8.23
N PRO A 139 1.26 2.48 -7.60
CA PRO A 139 1.43 3.12 -6.29
C PRO A 139 1.40 2.12 -5.12
N ALA A 140 1.11 0.84 -5.37
CA ALA A 140 0.97 -0.20 -4.34
C ALA A 140 1.91 -1.39 -4.62
N SER A 141 3.10 -1.10 -5.12
CA SER A 141 3.99 -2.11 -5.67
C SER A 141 4.74 -2.89 -4.59
N PRO A 142 5.00 -4.18 -4.81
CA PRO A 142 5.96 -4.93 -4.02
C PRO A 142 7.41 -4.49 -4.27
N ALA A 143 8.33 -5.00 -3.44
CA ALA A 143 9.77 -4.89 -3.66
C ALA A 143 10.37 -6.31 -3.79
N PRO A 144 10.92 -6.71 -4.95
CA PRO A 144 11.00 -5.96 -6.21
C PRO A 144 9.64 -5.79 -6.90
N PRO A 145 9.47 -4.78 -7.79
CA PRO A 145 8.24 -4.56 -8.52
C PRO A 145 7.95 -5.73 -9.49
N THR A 146 6.67 -6.06 -9.65
CA THR A 146 6.21 -7.14 -10.55
C THR A 146 5.34 -6.65 -11.70
N VAL A 147 4.84 -5.42 -11.62
CA VAL A 147 4.01 -4.79 -12.64
C VAL A 147 4.93 -4.13 -13.68
N PRO A 148 4.70 -4.29 -15.00
CA PRO A 148 5.37 -3.51 -16.03
C PRO A 148 4.95 -2.05 -15.92
N THR A 149 5.77 -1.22 -15.27
CA THR A 149 5.48 0.19 -15.00
C THR A 149 6.74 1.04 -15.08
N ALA A 150 6.60 2.29 -15.52
CA ALA A 150 7.71 3.24 -15.56
C ALA A 150 8.14 3.70 -14.16
N ALA A 151 7.19 3.87 -13.24
CA ALA A 151 7.43 4.21 -11.84
C ALA A 151 6.60 3.34 -10.90
N TYR A 152 7.05 3.22 -9.65
CA TYR A 152 6.33 2.48 -8.62
C TYR A 152 6.63 3.00 -7.21
N TYR A 153 5.68 2.80 -6.30
CA TYR A 153 5.85 3.07 -4.87
C TYR A 153 5.70 1.77 -4.09
N THR A 154 6.60 1.55 -3.15
CA THR A 154 6.56 0.39 -2.24
C THR A 154 5.90 0.75 -0.91
N GLU A 155 5.64 -0.24 -0.05
CA GLU A 155 5.16 0.02 1.31
C GLU A 155 6.10 0.98 2.07
N GLN A 156 7.41 0.87 1.84
CA GLN A 156 8.41 1.76 2.43
C GLN A 156 8.33 3.20 1.91
N ASP A 157 7.73 3.42 0.74
CA ASP A 157 7.44 4.75 0.18
C ASP A 157 6.13 5.32 0.74
N GLY A 158 5.16 4.46 1.05
CA GLY A 158 3.83 4.89 1.48
C GLY A 158 3.05 5.56 0.35
N GLY A 159 2.67 4.79 -0.67
CA GLY A 159 2.03 5.30 -1.89
C GLY A 159 0.76 6.13 -1.68
N LEU A 160 0.08 6.02 -0.54
CA LEU A 160 -1.03 6.89 -0.14
C LEU A 160 -0.62 8.37 -0.02
N TRP A 161 0.63 8.62 0.40
CA TRP A 161 1.17 9.96 0.68
C TRP A 161 1.82 10.60 -0.54
N LEU A 162 1.93 9.88 -1.65
CA LEU A 162 2.58 10.32 -2.88
C LEU A 162 1.54 10.63 -3.98
N PRO A 163 1.83 11.54 -4.92
CA PRO A 163 0.95 11.82 -6.06
C PRO A 163 0.81 10.60 -6.98
N TRP A 164 -0.38 10.35 -7.56
CA TRP A 164 -0.54 9.30 -8.56
C TRP A 164 -0.63 9.91 -9.95
N GLU A 165 0.52 10.35 -10.46
CA GLU A 165 0.62 11.09 -11.71
C GLU A 165 0.92 10.16 -12.89
N GLY A 166 0.13 10.26 -13.96
CA GLY A 166 0.34 9.50 -15.18
C GLY A 166 -0.90 9.41 -16.07
N ARG A 167 -0.69 9.01 -17.32
CA ARG A 167 -1.78 8.78 -18.26
C ARG A 167 -2.55 7.51 -17.90
N THR A 168 -1.85 6.45 -17.50
CA THR A 168 -2.43 5.18 -17.07
C THR A 168 -1.77 4.68 -15.79
N VAL A 169 -2.50 4.81 -14.67
CA VAL A 169 -2.09 4.29 -13.36
C VAL A 169 -2.74 2.92 -13.13
N TYR A 170 -1.97 1.95 -12.67
CA TYR A 170 -2.48 0.65 -12.23
C TYR A 170 -2.27 0.49 -10.73
N CYS A 171 -3.30 0.09 -9.98
CA CYS A 171 -3.18 -0.12 -8.54
C CYS A 171 -3.86 -1.43 -8.11
N ASN A 172 -3.08 -2.28 -7.45
CA ASN A 172 -3.55 -3.46 -6.71
C ASN A 172 -3.19 -3.26 -5.23
N PRO A 173 -4.07 -2.61 -4.43
CA PRO A 173 -3.76 -2.21 -3.07
C PRO A 173 -3.76 -3.40 -2.10
N PRO A 174 -3.22 -3.23 -0.87
CA PRO A 174 -3.48 -4.17 0.22
C PRO A 174 -4.97 -4.23 0.56
N TYR A 175 -5.61 -5.38 0.34
CA TYR A 175 -7.06 -5.55 0.52
C TYR A 175 -7.55 -5.42 1.96
N SER A 176 -6.65 -5.42 2.95
CA SER A 176 -6.98 -5.10 4.35
C SER A 176 -7.21 -3.60 4.61
N GLU A 177 -6.83 -2.74 3.67
CA GLU A 177 -6.85 -1.28 3.84
C GLU A 177 -7.65 -0.59 2.74
N MET A 178 -8.73 -1.20 2.26
CA MET A 178 -9.46 -0.69 1.09
C MET A 178 -9.97 0.75 1.21
N ILE A 179 -10.38 1.20 2.40
CA ILE A 179 -10.95 2.55 2.60
C ILE A 179 -9.96 3.67 2.19
N PRO A 180 -8.77 3.80 2.79
CA PRO A 180 -7.83 4.86 2.42
C PRO A 180 -7.40 4.78 0.95
N TRP A 181 -7.16 3.58 0.42
CA TRP A 181 -6.77 3.39 -0.99
C TRP A 181 -7.87 3.81 -1.96
N THR A 182 -9.14 3.56 -1.63
CA THR A 182 -10.29 3.99 -2.44
C THR A 182 -10.42 5.51 -2.45
N LEU A 183 -10.35 6.14 -1.27
CA LEU A 183 -10.43 7.60 -1.17
C LEU A 183 -9.29 8.27 -1.94
N LYS A 184 -8.08 7.69 -1.85
CA LYS A 184 -6.93 8.14 -2.63
C LYS A 184 -7.16 8.01 -4.13
N ALA A 185 -7.56 6.83 -4.62
CA ALA A 185 -7.89 6.59 -6.02
C ALA A 185 -8.88 7.62 -6.57
N LEU A 186 -9.97 7.87 -5.85
CA LEU A 186 -11.00 8.85 -6.23
C LEU A 186 -10.44 10.28 -6.28
N ALA A 187 -9.63 10.68 -5.30
CA ALA A 187 -9.02 12.01 -5.27
C ALA A 187 -8.02 12.22 -6.42
N GLU A 188 -7.23 11.21 -6.77
CA GLU A 188 -6.23 11.31 -7.86
C GLU A 188 -6.89 11.40 -9.23
N VAL A 189 -7.99 10.68 -9.45
CA VAL A 189 -8.82 10.82 -10.65
C VAL A 189 -9.51 12.19 -10.68
N ALA A 190 -10.15 12.60 -9.59
CA ALA A 190 -10.88 13.88 -9.53
C ALA A 190 -9.98 15.11 -9.71
N THR A 191 -8.71 15.02 -9.31
CA THR A 191 -7.71 16.07 -9.51
C THR A 191 -7.01 16.01 -10.88
N GLY A 192 -7.32 14.99 -11.70
CA GLY A 192 -6.73 14.81 -13.03
C GLY A 192 -5.26 14.37 -13.01
N ARG A 193 -4.73 13.96 -11.86
CA ARG A 193 -3.36 13.42 -11.78
C ARG A 193 -3.26 12.05 -12.45
N ALA A 194 -4.27 11.22 -12.24
CA ALA A 194 -4.45 9.98 -12.96
C ALA A 194 -5.50 10.19 -14.05
N GLU A 195 -5.08 10.33 -15.32
CA GLU A 195 -6.03 10.46 -16.43
C GLU A 195 -6.87 9.18 -16.59
N ARG A 196 -6.23 8.03 -16.42
CA ARG A 196 -6.84 6.70 -16.37
C ARG A 196 -6.35 5.97 -15.14
N LEU A 197 -7.26 5.28 -14.46
CA LEU A 197 -6.93 4.45 -13.32
C LEU A 197 -7.57 3.08 -13.48
N LEU A 198 -6.74 2.04 -13.40
CA LEU A 198 -7.14 0.65 -13.29
C LEU A 198 -6.91 0.19 -11.84
N PHE A 199 -8.00 -0.03 -11.11
CA PHE A 199 -7.98 -0.35 -9.69
C PHE A 199 -8.51 -1.77 -9.46
N LEU A 200 -7.61 -2.70 -9.14
CA LEU A 200 -7.94 -4.12 -8.93
C LEU A 200 -8.32 -4.34 -7.47
N ILE A 201 -9.56 -4.74 -7.21
CA ILE A 201 -10.11 -4.86 -5.85
C ILE A 201 -10.89 -6.17 -5.65
N PRO A 202 -11.08 -6.64 -4.40
CA PRO A 202 -12.03 -7.72 -4.14
C PRO A 202 -13.45 -7.23 -4.40
N TYR A 203 -14.23 -7.94 -5.22
CA TYR A 203 -15.62 -7.58 -5.49
C TYR A 203 -16.51 -7.85 -4.27
N ARG A 204 -16.97 -6.78 -3.62
CA ARG A 204 -17.78 -6.79 -2.38
C ARG A 204 -18.79 -5.64 -2.41
N PRO A 205 -19.87 -5.76 -3.18
CA PRO A 205 -20.81 -4.67 -3.47
C PRO A 205 -21.46 -4.06 -2.21
N GLU A 206 -21.51 -4.79 -1.10
CA GLU A 206 -22.02 -4.34 0.20
C GLU A 206 -21.09 -3.34 0.92
N THR A 207 -19.85 -3.19 0.48
CA THR A 207 -18.85 -2.33 1.15
C THR A 207 -18.99 -0.86 0.76
N ARG A 208 -18.66 0.04 1.71
CA ARG A 208 -18.59 1.49 1.43
C ARG A 208 -17.68 1.83 0.25
N THR A 209 -16.54 1.14 0.15
CA THR A 209 -15.61 1.26 -0.98
C THR A 209 -16.30 1.03 -2.32
N HIS A 210 -17.08 -0.05 -2.45
CA HIS A 210 -17.78 -0.32 -3.72
C HIS A 210 -18.81 0.74 -4.03
N ARG A 211 -19.58 1.16 -3.02
CA ARG A 211 -20.57 2.23 -3.19
C ARG A 211 -19.93 3.53 -3.69
N TRP A 212 -18.84 3.97 -3.09
CA TRP A 212 -18.15 5.18 -3.55
C TRP A 212 -17.60 5.07 -4.97
N LEU A 213 -17.07 3.91 -5.35
CA LEU A 213 -16.57 3.68 -6.70
C LEU A 213 -17.72 3.69 -7.73
N LEU A 214 -18.88 3.10 -7.40
CA LEU A 214 -20.07 3.15 -8.24
C LEU A 214 -20.62 4.57 -8.42
N GLU A 215 -20.55 5.40 -7.39
CA GLU A 215 -21.00 6.80 -7.42
C GLU A 215 -20.04 7.71 -8.21
N ALA A 216 -18.82 7.25 -8.53
CA ALA A 216 -17.74 8.05 -9.11
C ALA A 216 -17.54 7.89 -10.63
N ASP A 217 -18.60 7.57 -11.38
CA ASP A 217 -18.58 7.37 -12.85
C ASP A 217 -17.52 6.34 -13.32
N SER A 218 -17.21 5.38 -12.45
CA SER A 218 -16.30 4.28 -12.78
C SER A 218 -17.02 3.14 -13.47
N ARG A 219 -16.27 2.35 -14.25
CA ARG A 219 -16.79 1.14 -14.89
C ARG A 219 -16.15 -0.09 -14.26
N PHE A 220 -16.95 -1.12 -14.02
CA PHE A 220 -16.47 -2.35 -13.39
C PHE A 220 -16.44 -3.49 -14.40
N LEU A 221 -15.34 -4.24 -14.41
CA LEU A 221 -15.22 -5.55 -15.02
C LEU A 221 -15.03 -6.58 -13.90
N ILE A 222 -16.09 -7.34 -13.62
CA ILE A 222 -16.09 -8.40 -12.59
C ILE A 222 -15.53 -9.66 -13.23
N LEU A 223 -14.40 -10.18 -12.72
CA LEU A 223 -13.74 -11.36 -13.28
C LEU A 223 -14.45 -12.65 -12.82
N ASP A 224 -14.85 -13.51 -13.76
CA ASP A 224 -15.67 -14.71 -13.51
C ASP A 224 -14.91 -15.77 -12.72
N LYS A 225 -13.59 -15.82 -12.92
CA LYS A 225 -12.68 -16.70 -12.19
C LYS A 225 -11.96 -15.91 -11.11
N ARG A 226 -11.91 -16.49 -9.91
CA ARG A 226 -11.10 -15.96 -8.81
C ARG A 226 -9.65 -15.86 -9.24
N VAL A 227 -9.11 -14.65 -9.18
CA VAL A 227 -7.71 -14.39 -9.51
C VAL A 227 -6.82 -15.15 -8.54
N THR A 228 -5.91 -15.97 -9.07
CA THR A 228 -4.86 -16.63 -8.26
C THR A 228 -3.66 -15.70 -8.18
N PHE A 229 -3.61 -14.86 -7.16
CA PHE A 229 -2.46 -13.99 -6.94
C PHE A 229 -1.20 -14.82 -6.66
N GLY A 230 -0.09 -14.46 -7.29
CA GLY A 230 1.15 -15.23 -7.20
C GLY A 230 1.63 -15.37 -5.76
N GLY A 231 2.08 -16.58 -5.39
CA GLY A 231 2.73 -16.83 -4.09
C GLY A 231 1.85 -17.45 -2.99
N ARG A 232 0.56 -17.73 -3.24
CA ARG A 232 -0.32 -18.44 -2.29
C ARG A 232 -0.98 -19.66 -2.93
N LYS A 233 -1.28 -20.68 -2.09
CA LYS A 233 -2.00 -21.92 -2.49
C LYS A 233 -3.52 -21.74 -2.59
N TYR A 234 -4.06 -20.57 -2.21
CA TYR A 234 -5.49 -20.34 -2.07
C TYR A 234 -5.91 -19.03 -2.75
N HIS A 235 -7.14 -19.04 -3.28
CA HIS A 235 -7.79 -17.86 -3.85
C HIS A 235 -8.35 -16.96 -2.75
N LEU A 236 -8.74 -15.73 -3.10
CA LEU A 236 -9.63 -14.94 -2.25
C LEU A 236 -11.02 -15.58 -2.22
N ASP A 237 -11.71 -15.45 -1.10
CA ASP A 237 -13.09 -15.95 -0.96
C ASP A 237 -14.06 -15.20 -1.89
N SER A 238 -13.76 -13.93 -2.20
CA SER A 238 -14.52 -13.08 -3.14
C SER A 238 -13.97 -13.13 -4.56
N ALA A 239 -14.81 -12.82 -5.56
CA ALA A 239 -14.36 -12.48 -6.90
C ALA A 239 -13.49 -11.21 -6.87
N SER A 240 -12.84 -10.88 -7.99
CA SER A 240 -12.11 -9.62 -8.16
C SER A 240 -12.82 -8.75 -9.19
N ALA A 241 -12.81 -7.44 -8.97
CA ALA A 241 -13.27 -6.45 -9.93
C ALA A 241 -12.11 -5.57 -10.36
N LEU A 242 -12.01 -5.33 -11.67
CA LEU A 242 -11.18 -4.26 -12.21
C LEU A 242 -12.05 -3.03 -12.39
N VAL A 243 -11.80 -2.01 -11.57
CA VAL A 243 -12.51 -0.73 -11.63
C VAL A 243 -11.71 0.22 -12.50
N CYS A 244 -12.35 0.76 -13.53
CA CYS A 244 -11.73 1.55 -14.58
C CYS A 244 -12.28 2.99 -14.54
N PHE A 245 -11.39 3.96 -14.51
CA PHE A 245 -11.69 5.38 -14.65
C PHE A 245 -11.05 5.95 -15.92
N GLY A 246 -11.72 6.90 -16.57
CA GLY A 246 -11.14 7.71 -17.66
C GLY A 246 -10.87 6.96 -18.97
N LEU A 247 -11.32 5.71 -19.12
CA LEU A 247 -11.23 4.98 -20.38
C LEU A 247 -12.36 5.39 -21.33
N THR A 248 -12.02 5.60 -22.60
CA THR A 248 -13.05 5.72 -23.65
C THR A 248 -13.81 4.40 -23.81
N ASP A 249 -14.99 4.46 -24.43
CA ASP A 249 -15.78 3.24 -24.71
C ASP A 249 -15.02 2.22 -25.56
N THR A 250 -14.22 2.69 -26.51
CA THR A 250 -13.40 1.83 -27.36
C THR A 250 -12.30 1.15 -26.54
N GLU A 251 -11.59 1.90 -25.69
CA GLU A 251 -10.54 1.35 -24.84
C GLU A 251 -11.10 0.34 -23.83
N PHE A 252 -12.23 0.65 -23.20
CA PHE A 252 -12.83 -0.28 -22.23
C PHE A 252 -13.36 -1.55 -22.89
N ARG A 253 -14.01 -1.46 -24.06
CA ARG A 253 -14.44 -2.66 -24.80
C ARG A 253 -13.25 -3.51 -25.24
N SER A 254 -12.17 -2.87 -25.69
CA SER A 254 -10.91 -3.55 -26.02
C SER A 254 -10.32 -4.25 -24.79
N LEU A 255 -10.26 -3.57 -23.66
CA LEU A 255 -9.83 -4.13 -22.38
C LEU A 255 -10.69 -5.33 -21.94
N ALA A 256 -12.01 -5.20 -21.96
CA ALA A 256 -12.93 -6.27 -21.60
C ALA A 256 -12.76 -7.52 -22.50
N ALA A 257 -12.44 -7.31 -23.79
CA ALA A 257 -12.27 -8.40 -24.75
C ALA A 257 -10.95 -9.18 -24.58
N THR A 258 -9.92 -8.58 -23.98
CA THR A 258 -8.62 -9.24 -23.76
C THR A 258 -8.49 -9.90 -22.39
N LEU A 259 -9.27 -9.44 -21.41
CA LEU A 259 -9.28 -10.01 -20.07
C LEU A 259 -9.82 -11.45 -20.06
N PRO A 260 -9.50 -12.24 -19.00
CA PRO A 260 -10.23 -13.46 -18.71
C PRO A 260 -11.76 -13.20 -18.68
N PRO A 261 -12.60 -14.24 -18.86
CA PRO A 261 -14.06 -14.08 -18.82
C PRO A 261 -14.51 -13.19 -17.66
N CYS A 262 -15.26 -12.16 -18.01
CA CYS A 262 -15.69 -11.12 -17.08
C CYS A 262 -17.02 -10.52 -17.52
N HIS A 263 -17.70 -9.89 -16.57
CA HIS A 263 -18.96 -9.19 -16.78
C HIS A 263 -18.83 -7.71 -16.47
N GLU A 264 -19.30 -6.86 -17.39
CA GLU A 264 -19.46 -5.43 -17.12
C GLU A 264 -20.65 -5.22 -16.16
N LEU A 265 -20.41 -4.47 -15.08
CA LEU A 265 -21.52 -3.99 -14.26
C LEU A 265 -22.05 -2.70 -14.87
N SER A 266 -23.19 -2.79 -15.57
CA SER A 266 -23.90 -1.62 -16.07
C SER A 266 -24.88 -1.13 -15.01
N MET A 267 -24.62 0.04 -14.42
CA MET A 267 -25.64 0.76 -13.67
C MET A 267 -26.44 1.63 -14.64
N SER A 268 -27.67 1.25 -14.91
CA SER A 268 -28.65 2.22 -15.41
C SER A 268 -28.82 3.25 -14.31
N ARG A 269 -28.50 4.53 -14.57
CA ARG A 269 -28.90 5.61 -13.67
C ARG A 269 -30.40 5.47 -13.50
N VAL A 270 -30.86 5.08 -12.31
CA VAL A 270 -32.25 5.24 -11.94
C VAL A 270 -32.43 6.75 -11.88
N THR A 271 -32.88 7.34 -12.99
CA THR A 271 -33.50 8.64 -12.98
C THR A 271 -34.66 8.50 -12.01
N THR A 272 -34.50 9.05 -10.81
CA THR A 272 -35.64 9.34 -9.96
C THR A 272 -36.60 10.13 -10.83
N MET A 273 -37.71 9.50 -11.23
CA MET A 273 -38.82 10.23 -11.83
C MET A 273 -39.15 11.35 -10.86
N ASP A 274 -39.16 12.58 -11.36
CA ASP A 274 -39.65 13.73 -10.62
C ASP A 274 -40.97 13.34 -9.96
N GLN A 275 -41.01 13.44 -8.63
CA GLN A 275 -42.27 13.49 -7.90
C GLN A 275 -42.88 14.87 -8.14
N GLU A 276 -43.32 15.14 -9.37
CA GLU A 276 -44.38 16.10 -9.61
C GLU A 276 -45.70 15.34 -9.79
N ALA A 277 -46.70 15.81 -9.03
CA ALA A 277 -48.08 15.36 -8.97
C ALA A 277 -48.30 13.96 -8.36
N VAL A 278 -48.84 13.96 -7.12
CA VAL A 278 -50.17 13.41 -6.81
C VAL A 278 -50.47 13.70 -5.32
N ILE A 279 -51.55 14.48 -5.13
CA ILE A 279 -52.28 14.94 -3.93
C ILE A 279 -51.74 16.20 -3.25
#